data_AF-A0A2W5HHW4-F1
#
_entry.id   AF-A0A2W5HHW4-F1
#
_cell.length_a   1.000
_cell.length_b   1.000
_cell.length_c   1.000
_cell.angle_alpha   90.00
_cell.angle_beta   90.00
_cell.angle_gamma   90.00
#
_symmetry.space_group_name_H-M   'P 1'
#
loop_
_entity.id
_entity.type
_entity.pdbx_description
1 polymer ?
#
loop_
_entity_poly.entity_id
_entity_poly.type
_entity_poly.pdbx_seq_one_letter_code
_entity_poly.pdbx_strand_id
1 'polypeptide(L)' 'MCDFKNEAVSCKCRTAVLAAYHELIEHHEIPDRFALDAACLVYRNHHPEDTKRDARLKVESWIYAGHLN' A
#
# COMPACT_ATOMS: atom_id res chain seq x y z
N MET A 1 -2.76 18.48 -4.87
CA MET A 1 -3.87 18.03 -5.74
C MET A 1 -3.25 17.57 -7.03
N CYS A 2 -3.27 16.27 -7.29
CA CYS A 2 -2.84 15.72 -8.57
C CYS A 2 -4.09 15.58 -9.45
N ASP A 3 -3.95 16.00 -10.71
CA ASP A 3 -5.04 16.15 -11.67
C ASP A 3 -5.51 14.79 -12.22
N PHE A 4 -6.80 14.52 -12.08
CA PHE A 4 -7.55 13.32 -12.50
C PHE A 4 -7.48 12.95 -14.00
N LYS A 5 -6.71 13.66 -14.83
CA LYS A 5 -6.66 13.44 -16.28
C LYS A 5 -5.36 12.84 -16.82
N ASN A 6 -4.32 12.63 -15.99
CA ASN A 6 -3.01 12.15 -16.49
C ASN A 6 -2.34 11.04 -15.64
N GLU A 7 -2.99 10.53 -14.59
CA GLU A 7 -2.35 9.71 -13.55
C GLU A 7 -2.26 8.20 -13.80
N ALA A 8 -2.85 7.68 -14.88
CA ALA A 8 -2.79 6.25 -15.16
C ALA A 8 -1.37 5.73 -15.49
N VAL A 9 -0.43 6.63 -15.80
CA VAL A 9 0.90 6.26 -16.32
C VAL A 9 2.03 6.32 -15.26
N SER A 10 1.82 6.83 -14.04
CA SER A 10 2.92 6.85 -13.04
C SER A 10 2.56 6.86 -11.54
N CYS A 11 1.45 6.27 -11.09
CA CYS A 11 1.23 6.11 -9.63
C CYS A 11 2.29 5.18 -9.01
N LYS A 12 3.34 5.75 -8.41
CA LYS A 12 4.39 5.04 -7.65
C LYS A 12 3.92 4.57 -6.26
N CYS A 13 2.65 4.81 -5.94
CA CYS A 13 1.97 4.44 -4.70
C CYS A 13 2.12 2.95 -4.38
N ARG A 14 1.95 2.06 -5.36
CA ARG A 14 2.11 0.62 -5.18
C ARG A 14 3.51 0.24 -4.70
N THR A 15 4.55 0.81 -5.32
CA THR A 15 5.94 0.55 -4.93
C THR A 15 6.23 1.04 -3.51
N ALA A 16 5.77 2.25 -3.16
CA ALA A 16 5.95 2.80 -1.81
C ALA A 16 5.25 1.96 -0.73
N VAL A 17 4.03 1.50 -1.01
CA VAL A 17 3.24 0.65 -0.12
C VAL A 17 3.93 -0.71 0.10
N LEU A 18 4.37 -1.37 -0.98
CA LEU A 18 5.04 -2.67 -0.88
C LEU A 18 6.41 -2.55 -0.19
N ALA A 19 7.17 -1.49 -0.46
CA ALA A 19 8.43 -1.24 0.22
C ALA A 19 8.22 -1.04 1.74
N ALA A 20 7.23 -0.25 2.13
CA ALA A 20 6.91 -0.05 3.55
C ALA A 20 6.50 -1.36 4.25
N TYR A 21 5.72 -2.21 3.57
CA TYR A 21 5.31 -3.51 4.09
C TYR A 21 6.52 -4.46 4.24
N HIS A 22 7.33 -4.63 3.19
CA HIS A 22 8.49 -5.53 3.22
C HIS A 22 9.55 -5.08 4.23
N GLU A 23 9.85 -3.78 4.33
CA GLU A 23 10.81 -3.27 5.30
C GLU A 23 10.43 -3.67 6.74
N LEU A 24 9.14 -3.56 7.08
CA LEU A 24 8.64 -3.89 8.42
C LEU A 24 8.68 -5.40 8.70
N ILE A 25 8.40 -6.23 7.70
CA ILE A 25 8.39 -7.69 7.84
C ILE A 25 9.81 -8.27 7.84
N GLU A 26 10.64 -7.87 6.88
CA GLU A 26 11.94 -8.48 6.60
C GLU A 26 13.05 -7.93 7.51
N HIS A 27 13.01 -6.64 7.84
CA HIS A 27 14.09 -5.98 8.58
C HIS A 27 13.77 -5.69 10.05
N HIS A 28 12.48 -5.62 10.40
CA HIS A 28 12.05 -5.24 11.75
C HIS A 28 11.21 -6.30 12.48
N GLU A 29 10.97 -7.45 11.85
CA GLU A 29 10.19 -8.58 12.43
C GLU A 29 8.82 -8.14 13.01
N ILE A 30 8.23 -7.10 12.41
CA ILE A 30 6.96 -6.54 12.87
C ILE A 30 5.84 -7.52 12.52
N PRO A 31 4.90 -7.80 13.44
CA PRO A 31 3.76 -8.64 13.12
C PRO A 31 2.99 -8.16 11.88
N ASP A 32 2.64 -9.09 11.00
CA ASP A 32 1.91 -8.88 9.73
C ASP A 32 0.82 -7.81 9.79
N ARG A 33 -0.07 -7.92 10.79
CA ARG A 33 -1.16 -6.97 10.99
C ARG A 33 -0.71 -5.50 11.09
N PHE A 34 0.43 -5.24 11.75
CA PHE A 34 0.95 -3.89 11.96
C PHE A 34 1.72 -3.39 10.74
N ALA A 35 2.43 -4.27 10.04
CA ALA A 35 3.05 -3.94 8.75
C ALA A 35 1.98 -3.56 7.71
N LEU A 36 0.88 -4.31 7.68
CA LEU A 36 -0.25 -4.04 6.80
C LEU A 36 -0.97 -2.73 7.14
N ASP A 37 -1.15 -2.42 8.43
CA ASP A 37 -1.71 -1.14 8.86
C ASP A 37 -0.81 0.04 8.43
N ALA A 38 0.51 -0.08 8.58
CA ALA A 38 1.46 0.92 8.12
C ALA A 38 1.40 1.13 6.59
N ALA A 39 1.35 0.03 5.83
CA ALA A 39 1.19 0.07 4.38
C ALA A 39 -0.12 0.75 3.96
N CYS A 40 -1.22 0.50 4.69
CA CYS A 40 -2.50 1.18 4.49
C CYS A 40 -2.43 2.68 4.81
N LEU A 41 -1.64 3.09 5.80
CA LEU A 41 -1.41 4.51 6.10
C LEU A 41 -0.64 5.20 4.96
N VAL A 42 0.39 4.55 4.43
CA VAL A 42 1.14 5.06 3.25
C VAL A 42 0.20 5.20 2.05
N TYR A 43 -0.63 4.20 1.78
CA TYR A 43 -1.63 4.26 0.71
C TYR A 43 -2.61 5.42 0.90
N ARG A 44 -3.24 5.54 2.08
CA ARG A 44 -4.26 6.56 2.36
C ARG A 44 -3.70 7.97 2.51
N ASN A 45 -2.40 8.12 2.77
CA ASN A 45 -1.74 9.42 2.70
C ASN A 45 -1.72 9.95 1.26
N HIS A 46 -1.62 9.07 0.27
CA HIS A 46 -1.69 9.44 -1.14
C HIS A 46 -3.14 9.44 -1.68
N HIS A 47 -3.98 8.52 -1.20
CA HIS A 47 -5.40 8.37 -1.54
C HIS A 47 -6.30 8.64 -0.31
N PRO A 48 -6.38 9.89 0.17
CA PRO A 48 -7.20 10.23 1.34
C PRO A 48 -8.71 10.04 1.12
N GLU A 49 -9.15 10.02 -0.14
CA GLU A 49 -10.52 9.76 -0.58
C GLU A 49 -10.98 8.31 -0.33
N ASP A 50 -10.03 7.37 -0.28
CA ASP A 50 -10.35 5.97 -0.09
C ASP A 50 -10.67 5.66 1.37
N THR A 51 -11.74 4.90 1.57
CA THR A 51 -12.12 4.45 2.91
C THR A 51 -11.06 3.52 3.49
N LYS A 52 -11.03 3.36 4.81
CA LYS A 52 -10.13 2.40 5.48
C LYS A 52 -10.29 0.99 4.92
N ARG A 53 -11.53 0.59 4.60
CA ARG A 53 -11.83 -0.74 4.06
C ARG A 53 -11.31 -0.88 2.64
N ASP A 54 -11.53 0.12 1.79
CA ASP A 54 -11.13 0.04 0.38
C ASP A 54 -9.59 0.06 0.25
N ALA A 55 -8.93 0.89 1.05
CA ALA A 55 -7.47 0.88 1.18
C ALA A 55 -6.94 -0.48 1.64
N ARG A 56 -7.54 -1.08 2.69
CA ARG A 56 -7.16 -2.40 3.20
C ARG A 56 -7.23 -3.46 2.10
N LEU A 57 -8.38 -3.56 1.43
CA LEU A 57 -8.59 -4.53 0.35
C LEU A 57 -7.59 -4.32 -0.81
N LYS A 58 -7.33 -3.07 -1.18
CA LYS A 58 -6.38 -2.73 -2.24
C LYS A 58 -4.96 -3.16 -1.87
N VAL A 59 -4.49 -2.80 -0.68
CA VAL A 59 -3.14 -3.11 -0.21
C VAL A 59 -2.95 -4.62 -0.02
N GLU A 60 -3.92 -5.31 0.59
CA GLU A 60 -3.92 -6.77 0.70
C GLU A 60 -3.83 -7.42 -0.67
N SER A 61 -4.62 -6.96 -1.66
CA SER A 61 -4.57 -7.51 -3.02
C SER A 61 -3.19 -7.40 -3.65
N TRP A 62 -2.42 -6.36 -3.35
CA TRP A 62 -1.06 -6.18 -3.88
C TRP A 62 -0.03 -7.07 -3.20
N ILE A 63 -0.12 -7.21 -1.88
CA ILE A 63 0.80 -8.04 -1.09
C ILE A 63 0.61 -9.51 -1.44
N TYR A 64 -0.65 -9.98 -1.47
CA TYR A 64 -0.95 -11.38 -1.77
C TYR A 64 -0.79 -11.72 -3.26
N ALA A 65 -0.99 -10.77 -4.18
CA ALA A 65 -0.64 -10.99 -5.59
C ALA A 65 0.87 -11.10 -5.81
N GLY A 66 1.70 -10.50 -4.94
CA GLY A 66 3.16 -10.66 -4.97
C GLY A 66 3.65 -11.99 -4.40
N HIS A 67 2.85 -12.66 -3.56
CA HIS A 67 3.18 -13.94 -2.91
C HIS A 67 2.82 -15.19 -3.74
N LEU A 68 2.13 -15.03 -4.87
CA LEU A 68 1.65 -16.12 -5.72
C LEU A 68 2.60 -16.49 -6.88
N ASN A 69 3.84 -15.97 -6.88
CA ASN A 69 4.88 -16.32 -7.86
C ASN A 69 6.10 -16.94 -7.19
#